data_AF-A0A7U9NJU9-F1
#
_entry.id   AF-A0A7U9NJU9-F1
#
_cell.length_a   1.000
_cell.length_b   1.000
_cell.length_c   1.000
_cell.angle_alpha   90.00
_cell.angle_beta   90.00
_cell.angle_gamma   90.00
#
_symmetry.space_group_name_H-M   'P 1'
#
loop_
_entity.id
_entity.type
_entity.pdbx_description
1 polymer ?
#
loop_
_entity_poly.entity_id
_entity_poly.type
_entity_poly.pdbx_seq_one_letter_code
_entity_poly.pdbx_strand_id
1 'polypeptide(L)' 'MEDIFTMEERKIRRGDIYHADLNPVFGSEQGGYRPVLVIQNNRGSQYSPTVIVAVITSSPFPCFGR' A
#
# COMPACT_ATOMS: atom_id res chain seq x y z
N MET A 1 -11.85 10.13 32.11
CA MET A 1 -13.11 10.12 31.35
C MET A 1 -12.85 10.94 30.10
N GLU A 2 -12.45 10.38 28.95
CA GLU A 2 -12.28 8.99 28.52
C GLU A 2 -11.07 8.96 27.57
N ASP A 3 -9.93 8.42 28.03
CA ASP A 3 -8.84 7.99 27.16
C ASP A 3 -9.26 6.66 26.50
N ILE A 4 -10.28 6.73 25.65
CA ILE A 4 -10.86 5.58 24.96
C ILE A 4 -11.11 5.97 23.51
N PHE A 5 -10.05 6.38 22.82
CA PHE A 5 -9.97 6.11 21.38
C PHE A 5 -8.94 5.01 21.22
N THR A 6 -9.47 3.79 21.29
CA THR A 6 -8.91 2.56 20.74
C THR A 6 -7.52 2.73 20.13
N MET A 7 -6.52 2.13 20.79
CA MET A 7 -5.40 1.51 20.08
C MET A 7 -6.00 0.50 19.11
N GLU A 8 -6.49 0.98 17.97
CA GLU A 8 -6.87 0.16 16.85
C GLU A 8 -5.57 -0.53 16.46
N GLU A 9 -5.45 -1.83 16.76
CA GLU A 9 -4.40 -2.64 16.14
C GLU A 9 -4.44 -2.29 14.66
N ARG A 10 -3.33 -1.77 14.10
CA ARG A 10 -3.17 -1.60 12.66
C ARG A 10 -3.13 -2.97 12.01
N LYS A 11 -4.27 -3.66 12.02
CA LYS A 11 -4.46 -5.02 11.50
C LYS A 11 -4.66 -4.88 10.01
N ILE A 12 -3.57 -4.54 9.33
CA ILE A 12 -3.47 -4.59 7.88
C ILE A 12 -3.53 -6.07 7.51
N ARG A 13 -4.62 -6.52 6.88
CA ARG A 13 -4.76 -7.93 6.48
C ARG A 13 -4.46 -8.06 4.99
N ARG A 14 -4.00 -9.26 4.63
CA ARG A 14 -3.84 -9.63 3.23
C ARG A 14 -5.18 -9.52 2.50
N GLY A 15 -5.18 -8.82 1.37
CA GLY A 15 -6.37 -8.60 0.55
C GLY A 15 -7.09 -7.27 0.82
N ASP A 16 -6.73 -6.52 1.86
CA ASP A 16 -7.27 -5.19 2.09
C ASP A 16 -6.67 -4.20 1.07
N ILE A 17 -7.51 -3.24 0.62
CA ILE A 17 -7.12 -2.18 -0.32
C ILE A 17 -6.95 -0.88 0.44
N TYR A 18 -5.80 -0.23 0.25
CA TYR A 18 -5.49 1.08 0.83
C TYR A 18 -5.18 2.08 -0.27
N HIS A 19 -5.30 3.37 0.01
CA HIS A 19 -4.75 4.39 -0.88
C HIS A 19 -3.40 4.85 -0.33
N ALA A 20 -2.39 4.84 -1.19
CA ALA A 20 -1.04 5.25 -0.84
C ALA A 20 -0.57 6.39 -1.76
N ASP A 21 0.17 7.33 -1.19
CA ASP A 21 0.96 8.28 -1.96
C ASP A 21 2.34 7.64 -2.25
N LEU A 22 2.65 7.48 -3.53
CA LEU A 22 3.87 6.81 -3.99
C LEU A 22 4.96 7.81 -4.41
N ASN A 23 4.82 9.10 -4.08
CA ASN A 23 5.82 10.12 -4.38
C ASN A 23 6.90 10.22 -3.29
N PRO A 24 8.17 10.50 -3.64
CA PRO A 24 8.72 10.70 -4.99
C PRO A 24 8.99 9.39 -5.72
N VAL A 25 8.74 9.38 -7.05
CA VAL A 25 9.07 8.25 -7.92
C VAL A 25 10.35 8.48 -8.72
N PHE A 26 11.09 7.41 -8.98
CA PHE A 26 12.28 7.43 -9.82
C PHE A 26 12.12 6.49 -11.03
N GLY A 27 12.30 7.03 -12.25
CA GLY A 27 12.21 6.23 -13.49
C GLY A 27 10.78 5.80 -13.86
N SER A 28 10.58 4.52 -14.12
CA SER A 28 9.28 3.93 -14.52
C SER A 28 8.47 3.35 -13.34
N GLU A 29 8.79 3.78 -12.12
CA GLU A 29 8.01 3.46 -10.92
C GLU A 29 6.60 4.05 -11.00
N GLN A 30 5.62 3.31 -10.48
CA GLN A 30 4.24 3.79 -10.44
C GLN A 30 4.12 4.89 -9.38
N GLY A 31 3.76 6.11 -9.82
CA GLY A 31 3.69 7.30 -8.97
C GLY A 31 2.29 7.89 -8.82
N GLY A 32 2.17 8.82 -7.87
CA GLY A 32 0.91 9.47 -7.53
C GLY A 32 0.12 8.75 -6.43
N TYR A 33 -1.06 9.32 -6.12
CA TYR A 33 -1.99 8.74 -5.17
C TYR A 33 -2.81 7.63 -5.84
N ARG A 34 -2.58 6.37 -5.44
CA ARG A 34 -3.17 5.20 -6.10
C ARG A 34 -3.68 4.16 -5.10
N PRO A 35 -4.71 3.40 -5.47
CA PRO A 35 -5.11 2.24 -4.70
C PRO A 35 -4.02 1.16 -4.78
N VAL A 36 -3.71 0.57 -3.63
CA VAL A 36 -2.73 -0.50 -3.44
C VAL A 36 -3.37 -1.67 -2.71
N LEU A 37 -3.04 -2.88 -3.13
CA LEU A 37 -3.51 -4.13 -2.52
C LEU A 37 -2.43 -4.70 -1.61
N VAL A 38 -2.79 -5.05 -0.37
CA VAL A 38 -1.85 -5.70 0.55
C VAL A 38 -1.69 -7.17 0.17
N ILE A 39 -0.48 -7.56 -0.21
CA ILE A 39 -0.13 -8.94 -0.56
C ILE A 39 0.72 -9.64 0.50
N GLN A 40 1.32 -8.89 1.42
CA GLN A 40 2.18 -9.41 2.48
C GLN A 40 1.45 -10.44 3.36
N ASN A 41 2.22 -11.39 3.91
CA ASN A 41 1.73 -12.33 4.91
C ASN A 41 1.74 -11.71 6.32
N ASN A 42 0.84 -12.19 7.18
CA ASN A 42 0.69 -11.65 8.54
C ASN A 42 1.93 -11.89 9.43
N ARG A 43 2.82 -12.83 9.06
CA ARG A 43 4.06 -13.09 9.79
C ARG A 43 5.07 -11.95 9.58
N GLY A 44 5.18 -11.43 8.37
CA GLY A 44 6.03 -10.28 8.07
C GLY A 44 5.55 -8.99 8.73
N SER A 45 4.23 -8.77 8.82
CA SER A 45 3.66 -7.58 9.46
C SER A 45 3.79 -7.59 10.99
N GLN A 46 4.02 -8.75 11.61
CA GLN A 46 4.20 -8.86 13.06
C GLN A 46 5.59 -8.37 13.51
N TYR A 47 6.62 -8.56 12.69
CA TYR A 47 8.01 -8.24 13.04
C TYR A 47 8.52 -6.97 12.39
N SER A 48 7.87 -6.49 11.32
CA SER A 48 8.29 -5.30 10.59
C SER A 48 7.12 -4.35 10.35
N PRO A 49 7.30 -3.03 10.50
CA PRO A 49 6.29 -2.05 10.11
C PRO A 49 6.12 -1.93 8.59
N THR A 50 6.96 -2.60 7.79
CA THR A 50 6.92 -2.59 6.33
C THR A 50 5.85 -3.55 5.80
N VAL A 51 5.05 -3.07 4.83
CA VAL A 51 4.02 -3.87 4.15
C VAL A 51 4.30 -3.92 2.65
N ILE A 52 4.38 -5.12 2.09
CA ILE A 52 4.47 -5.36 0.65
C ILE A 52 3.07 -5.22 0.05
N VAL A 53 2.95 -4.27 -0.87
CA VAL A 53 1.72 -3.94 -1.57
C VAL A 53 1.92 -4.02 -3.09
N ALA A 54 0.84 -4.32 -3.81
CA ALA A 54 0.80 -4.25 -5.26
C ALA A 54 -0.04 -3.03 -5.69
N VAL A 55 0.52 -2.18 -6.56
CA VAL A 55 -0.17 -0.99 -7.06
C VAL A 55 -1.21 -1.40 -8.10
N ILE A 56 -2.45 -0.94 -7.93
CA ILE A 56 -3.52 -1.14 -8.91
C ILE A 56 -3.51 0.04 -9.89
N THR A 57 -3.41 -0.25 -11.18
CA THR A 57 -3.52 0.76 -12.25
C THR A 57 -4.66 0.40 -13.21
N SER A 58 -5.38 1.41 -13.68
CA SER A 58 -6.42 1.27 -14.70
C SER A 58 -5.85 1.13 -16.11
N SER A 59 -4.65 1.66 -16.35
CA SER A 59 -3.90 1.51 -17.60
C SER A 59 -2.48 1.03 -17.32
N PRO A 60 -1.95 0.07 -18.08
CA PRO A 60 -0.53 -0.26 -18.01
C PRO A 60 0.26 0.98 -18.43
N PHE A 61 1.40 1.20 -17.77
CA PHE A 61 2.30 2.29 -18.16
C PHE A 61 2.57 2.18 -19.66
N PRO A 62 2.38 3.26 -20.44
CA PRO A 62 2.71 3.23 -21.86
C PRO A 62 4.22 3.07 -21.98
N CYS A 63 4.66 1.85 -22.29
CA CYS A 63 6.04 1.64 -22.71
C CYS A 63 6.21 2.39 -24.05
N PHE A 64 7.13 3.35 -24.06
CA PHE A 64 7.43 4.25 -25.17
C PHE A 64 7.33 3.52 -26.53
N GLY A 65 6.30 3.84 -27.32
CA GLY A 65 6.03 3.14 -28.59
C GLY A 65 4.56 3.05 -29.02
N ARG A 66 3.61 3.65 -28.29
CA ARG A 66 2.30 4.05 -28.82
C ARG A 66 1.97 5.46 -28.38
#